data_AF-A0AAV6JKM1-F1
#
_entry.id   AF-A0AAV6JKM1-F1
#
_cell.length_a   1.000
_cell.length_b   1.000
_cell.length_c   1.000
_cell.angle_alpha   90.00
_cell.angle_beta   90.00
_cell.angle_gamma   90.00
#
_symmetry.space_group_name_H-M   'P 1'
#
loop_
_entity.id
_entity.type
_entity.pdbx_description
1 polymer ?
#
loop_
_entity_poly.entity_id
_entity_poly.type
_entity_poly.pdbx_seq_one_letter_code
_entity_poly.pdbx_strand_id
1 'polypeptide(L)'
;MTPNALEIKKILLLFQDGVGLGGGLNRLKHVHARLIRLGLDQDNYLLNLVLKSCFNHSANTTHYTQLIFDQTHQPNMYLYNTMIRGLVSHDHFYQSIEFYHLMRKEGFLPNRFTFPFVLKACSRLSDYQLGVKLHTLVVKAGFVCNVFVKTGLVCLYAKCGYLESARKVFDEIPEKNVVSCTALISGYIDVGRLVGL
;
A
#
# COMPACT_ATOMS: atom_id res chain seq x y z
N MET A 1 6.23 -5.79 -33.97
CA MET A 1 5.72 -4.49 -34.44
C MET A 1 5.56 -3.60 -33.22
N THR A 2 6.27 -2.48 -33.15
CA THR A 2 6.07 -1.49 -32.08
C THR A 2 4.71 -0.80 -32.28
N PRO A 3 3.85 -0.72 -31.25
CA PRO A 3 2.54 -0.08 -31.39
C PRO A 3 2.68 1.41 -31.70
N ASN A 4 1.82 1.93 -32.58
CA ASN A 4 1.82 3.34 -32.94
C ASN A 4 1.17 4.20 -31.84
N ALA A 5 1.40 5.51 -31.88
CA ALA A 5 0.87 6.47 -30.89
C ALA A 5 -0.66 6.43 -30.75
N LEU A 6 -1.38 6.09 -31.83
CA LEU A 6 -2.84 5.97 -31.82
C LEU A 6 -3.31 4.75 -30.99
N GLU A 7 -2.60 3.63 -31.08
CA GLU A 7 -2.89 2.43 -30.29
C GLU A 7 -2.62 2.66 -28.79
N ILE A 8 -1.53 3.35 -28.44
CA ILE A 8 -1.26 3.75 -27.05
C ILE A 8 -2.35 4.69 -26.52
N LYS A 9 -2.78 5.67 -27.33
CA LYS A 9 -3.87 6.60 -26.96
C LYS A 9 -5.20 5.87 -26.75
N LYS A 10 -5.55 4.90 -27.59
CA LYS A 10 -6.74 4.05 -27.40
C LYS A 10 -6.66 3.26 -26.09
N ILE A 11 -5.50 2.70 -25.75
CA ILE A 11 -5.29 1.97 -24.49
C ILE A 11 -5.49 2.91 -23.30
N LEU A 12 -4.95 4.13 -23.34
CA LEU A 12 -5.11 5.12 -22.28
C LEU A 12 -6.57 5.59 -22.12
N LEU A 13 -7.32 5.75 -23.21
CA LEU A 13 -8.75 6.08 -23.17
C LEU A 13 -9.57 4.97 -22.49
N LEU A 14 -9.23 3.70 -22.70
CA LEU A 14 -9.89 2.58 -22.00
C LEU A 14 -9.73 2.64 -20.47
N PHE A 15 -8.70 3.32 -19.96
CA PHE A 15 -8.53 3.58 -18.52
C PHE A 15 -9.29 4.81 -18.04
N GLN A 16 -9.59 5.78 -18.92
CA GLN A 16 -10.33 7.01 -18.59
C GLN A 16 -11.85 6.79 -18.63
N ASP A 17 -12.35 5.98 -19.56
CA ASP A 17 -13.78 5.69 -19.74
C ASP A 17 -14.36 4.70 -18.69
N GLY A 18 -13.56 4.27 -17.71
CA GLY A 18 -13.87 3.17 -16.78
C GLY A 18 -14.60 3.55 -15.48
N VAL A 19 -15.11 4.78 -15.34
CA VAL A 19 -15.74 5.24 -14.08
C VAL A 19 -17.17 4.70 -13.87
N GLY A 20 -17.77 4.02 -14.85
CA GLY A 20 -19.16 3.53 -14.73
C GLY A 20 -19.39 2.11 -15.25
N LEU A 21 -20.05 1.30 -14.42
CA LEU A 21 -20.83 0.08 -14.74
C LEU A 21 -20.08 -1.27 -14.85
N GLY A 22 -20.18 -2.06 -13.77
CA GLY A 22 -20.56 -3.49 -13.79
C GLY A 22 -19.61 -4.57 -14.36
N GLY A 23 -18.53 -4.23 -15.07
CA GLY A 23 -17.69 -5.21 -15.79
C GLY A 23 -16.18 -5.18 -15.48
N GLY A 24 -15.77 -4.61 -14.35
CA GLY A 24 -14.40 -4.14 -14.10
C GLY A 24 -13.29 -5.16 -14.38
N LEU A 25 -13.26 -6.30 -13.69
CA LEU A 25 -12.13 -7.24 -13.76
C LEU A 25 -11.98 -7.91 -15.13
N ASN A 26 -13.08 -8.33 -15.76
CA ASN A 26 -13.01 -8.94 -17.08
C ASN A 26 -12.48 -7.95 -18.13
N ARG A 27 -12.88 -6.69 -18.07
CA ARG A 27 -12.33 -5.65 -18.94
C ARG A 27 -10.84 -5.44 -18.70
N LEU A 28 -10.41 -5.39 -17.44
CA LEU A 28 -8.98 -5.26 -17.09
C LEU A 28 -8.16 -6.44 -17.60
N LYS A 29 -8.70 -7.67 -17.53
CA LYS A 29 -8.08 -8.86 -18.13
C LYS A 29 -7.93 -8.72 -19.65
N HIS A 30 -8.94 -8.20 -20.35
CA HIS A 30 -8.85 -7.95 -21.79
C HIS A 30 -7.82 -6.86 -22.12
N VAL A 31 -7.75 -5.78 -21.33
CA VAL A 31 -6.75 -4.73 -21.51
C VAL A 31 -5.34 -5.29 -21.31
N HIS A 32 -5.10 -6.04 -20.24
CA HIS A 32 -3.81 -6.67 -19.99
C HIS A 32 -3.43 -7.68 -21.09
N ALA A 33 -4.36 -8.54 -21.53
CA ALA A 33 -4.11 -9.46 -22.65
C ALA A 33 -3.73 -8.72 -23.94
N ARG A 34 -4.32 -7.53 -24.18
CA ARG A 34 -3.93 -6.68 -25.31
C ARG A 34 -2.53 -6.09 -25.13
N LEU A 35 -2.14 -5.70 -23.92
CA LEU A 35 -0.76 -5.26 -23.64
C LEU A 35 0.25 -6.36 -23.96
N ILE A 36 0.00 -7.60 -23.52
CA ILE A 36 0.83 -8.77 -23.82
C ILE A 36 0.95 -8.98 -25.33
N ARG A 37 -0.18 -8.98 -26.05
CA ARG A 37 -0.19 -9.17 -27.51
C ARG A 37 0.60 -8.09 -28.27
N LEU A 38 0.68 -6.88 -27.70
CA LEU A 38 1.43 -5.76 -28.28
C LEU A 38 2.89 -5.69 -27.80
N GLY A 39 3.32 -6.59 -26.91
CA GLY A 39 4.65 -6.56 -26.31
C GLY A 39 4.87 -5.37 -25.37
N LEU A 40 3.80 -4.84 -24.79
CA LEU A 40 3.81 -3.71 -23.85
C LEU A 40 3.63 -4.15 -22.39
N ASP A 41 3.60 -5.45 -22.12
CA ASP A 41 3.42 -6.04 -20.79
C ASP A 41 4.63 -5.86 -19.86
N GLN A 42 5.74 -5.31 -20.35
CA GLN A 42 6.90 -4.96 -19.53
C GLN A 42 6.99 -3.44 -19.23
N ASP A 43 6.02 -2.65 -19.74
CA ASP A 43 5.94 -1.23 -19.44
C ASP A 43 5.35 -1.01 -18.03
N ASN A 44 6.23 -0.67 -17.10
CA ASN A 44 5.87 -0.45 -15.69
C ASN A 44 4.78 0.62 -15.50
N TYR A 45 4.67 1.63 -16.39
CA TYR A 45 3.64 2.65 -16.28
C TYR A 45 2.26 2.07 -16.64
N LEU A 46 2.17 1.34 -17.76
CA LEU A 46 0.93 0.69 -18.18
C LEU A 46 0.49 -0.39 -17.20
N LEU A 47 1.43 -1.21 -16.72
CA LEU A 47 1.15 -2.21 -15.68
C LEU A 47 0.65 -1.57 -14.38
N ASN A 48 1.25 -0.47 -13.95
CA ASN A 48 0.81 0.25 -12.75
C ASN A 48 -0.62 0.79 -12.89
N LEU A 49 -1.04 1.21 -14.10
CA LEU A 49 -2.42 1.59 -14.37
C LEU A 49 -3.36 0.41 -14.23
N VAL A 50 -3.02 -0.76 -14.82
CA VAL A 50 -3.83 -1.98 -14.68
C VAL A 50 -3.97 -2.37 -13.20
N LEU A 51 -2.87 -2.40 -12.45
CA LEU A 51 -2.88 -2.76 -11.03
C LEU A 51 -3.73 -1.79 -10.20
N LYS A 52 -3.57 -0.48 -10.39
CA LYS A 52 -4.38 0.54 -9.71
C LYS A 52 -5.86 0.36 -10.01
N SER A 53 -6.22 0.12 -11.28
CA SER A 53 -7.60 -0.14 -11.66
C SER A 53 -8.13 -1.44 -11.05
N CYS A 54 -7.33 -2.50 -10.93
CA CYS A 54 -7.74 -3.74 -10.27
C CYS A 54 -8.14 -3.49 -8.80
N PHE A 55 -7.29 -2.78 -8.05
CA PHE A 55 -7.56 -2.45 -6.65
C PHE A 55 -8.69 -1.43 -6.47
N ASN A 56 -9.02 -0.61 -7.46
CA ASN A 56 -10.13 0.34 -7.33
C ASN A 56 -11.51 -0.28 -7.61
N HIS A 57 -11.58 -1.32 -8.44
CA HIS A 57 -12.84 -1.76 -9.04
C HIS A 57 -13.29 -3.18 -8.66
N SER A 58 -12.49 -3.97 -7.96
CA SER A 58 -12.90 -5.34 -7.63
C SER A 58 -12.26 -5.88 -6.36
N ALA A 59 -13.14 -6.37 -5.47
CA ALA A 59 -12.79 -6.89 -4.15
C ALA A 59 -12.00 -8.21 -4.17
N ASN A 60 -11.88 -8.89 -5.33
CA ASN A 60 -11.23 -10.20 -5.42
C ASN A 60 -10.16 -10.25 -6.52
N THR A 61 -9.30 -9.23 -6.58
CA THR A 61 -8.26 -9.10 -7.63
C THR A 61 -6.87 -9.52 -7.19
N THR A 62 -6.68 -9.90 -5.92
CA THR A 62 -5.36 -10.16 -5.33
C THR A 62 -4.54 -11.18 -6.10
N HIS A 63 -5.13 -12.31 -6.50
CA HIS A 63 -4.41 -13.31 -7.31
C HIS A 63 -4.05 -12.76 -8.70
N TYR A 64 -4.90 -11.92 -9.28
CA TYR A 64 -4.64 -11.36 -10.61
C TYR A 64 -3.58 -10.26 -10.58
N THR A 65 -3.57 -9.44 -9.54
CA THR A 65 -2.53 -8.41 -9.35
C THR A 65 -1.17 -9.03 -9.05
N GLN A 66 -1.14 -10.13 -8.28
CA GLN A 66 0.07 -10.94 -8.10
C GLN A 66 0.57 -11.53 -9.42
N LEU A 67 -0.32 -12.16 -10.22
CA LEU A 67 0.03 -12.68 -11.55
C LEU A 67 0.68 -11.61 -12.44
N ILE A 68 0.10 -10.41 -12.50
CA ILE A 68 0.65 -9.28 -13.28
C ILE A 68 2.06 -8.93 -12.78
N PHE A 69 2.23 -8.85 -11.47
CA PHE A 69 3.51 -8.50 -10.87
C PHE A 69 4.58 -9.56 -11.16
N ASP A 70 4.25 -10.84 -11.00
CA ASP A 70 5.17 -11.97 -11.24
C ASP A 70 5.60 -12.09 -12.71
N GLN A 71 4.75 -11.61 -13.65
CA GLN A 71 5.07 -11.53 -15.07
C GLN A 71 5.99 -10.35 -15.44
N THR A 72 6.24 -9.43 -14.51
CA THR A 72 7.08 -8.26 -14.75
C THR A 72 8.55 -8.60 -14.50
N HIS A 73 9.42 -8.49 -15.52
CA HIS A 73 10.85 -8.83 -15.36
C HIS A 73 11.62 -7.83 -14.51
N GLN A 74 11.24 -6.56 -14.54
CA GLN A 74 11.92 -5.48 -13.81
C GLN A 74 10.90 -4.57 -13.12
N PRO A 75 10.32 -5.01 -11.99
CA PRO A 75 9.38 -4.19 -11.25
C PRO A 75 10.09 -3.01 -10.60
N ASN A 76 9.51 -1.82 -10.74
CA ASN A 76 10.03 -0.61 -10.09
C ASN A 76 9.37 -0.33 -8.73
N MET A 77 9.91 0.64 -8.02
CA MET A 77 9.40 1.10 -6.72
C MET A 77 7.90 1.50 -6.76
N TYR A 78 7.38 1.98 -7.88
CA TYR A 78 5.97 2.37 -8.00
C TYR A 78 5.04 1.15 -8.05
N LEU A 79 5.42 0.07 -8.75
CA LEU A 79 4.65 -1.17 -8.74
C LEU A 79 4.60 -1.78 -7.34
N TYR A 80 5.73 -1.83 -6.62
CA TYR A 80 5.76 -2.27 -5.22
C TYR A 80 4.82 -1.44 -4.34
N ASN A 81 4.90 -0.10 -4.41
CA ASN A 81 4.04 0.78 -3.62
C ASN A 81 2.55 0.60 -3.97
N THR A 82 2.21 0.37 -5.24
CA THR A 82 0.84 0.07 -5.67
C THR A 82 0.36 -1.26 -5.12
N MET A 83 1.18 -2.31 -5.17
CA MET A 83 0.85 -3.62 -4.59
C MET A 83 0.64 -3.53 -3.08
N ILE A 84 1.60 -2.96 -2.35
CA ILE A 84 1.53 -2.81 -0.88
C ILE A 84 0.28 -2.03 -0.49
N ARG A 85 0.04 -0.86 -1.12
CA ARG A 85 -1.15 -0.04 -0.85
C ARG A 85 -2.45 -0.80 -1.17
N GLY A 86 -2.51 -1.43 -2.34
CA GLY A 86 -3.69 -2.15 -2.81
C GLY A 86 -4.06 -3.29 -1.86
N LEU A 87 -3.07 -4.10 -1.46
CA LEU A 87 -3.25 -5.20 -0.50
C LEU A 87 -3.74 -4.69 0.86
N VAL A 88 -3.15 -3.62 1.39
CA VAL A 88 -3.58 -3.02 2.67
C VAL A 88 -4.99 -2.44 2.61
N SER A 89 -5.44 -1.94 1.45
CA SER A 89 -6.81 -1.46 1.26
C SER A 89 -7.85 -2.58 1.19
N HIS A 90 -7.43 -3.83 0.93
CA HIS A 90 -8.27 -5.02 0.88
C HIS A 90 -8.00 -5.98 2.04
N ASP A 91 -7.44 -5.45 3.14
CA ASP A 91 -7.14 -6.19 4.37
C ASP A 91 -6.21 -7.42 4.22
N HIS A 92 -5.43 -7.47 3.14
CA HIS A 92 -4.41 -8.48 2.88
C HIS A 92 -3.05 -8.09 3.52
N PHE A 93 -3.05 -7.97 4.85
CA PHE A 93 -1.91 -7.41 5.59
C PHE A 93 -0.64 -8.26 5.52
N TYR A 94 -0.76 -9.60 5.62
CA TYR A 94 0.39 -10.50 5.53
C TYR A 94 1.08 -10.39 4.16
N GLN A 95 0.30 -10.47 3.07
CA GLN A 95 0.84 -10.32 1.72
C GLN A 95 1.49 -8.94 1.52
N SER A 96 0.93 -7.88 2.11
CA SER A 96 1.54 -6.55 2.00
C SER A 96 2.92 -6.47 2.65
N ILE A 97 3.14 -7.21 3.75
CA ILE A 97 4.44 -7.31 4.42
C ILE A 97 5.41 -8.18 3.61
N GLU A 98 4.94 -9.26 2.99
CA GLU A 98 5.74 -10.05 2.05
C GLU A 98 6.26 -9.19 0.89
N PHE A 99 5.39 -8.38 0.28
CA PHE A 99 5.79 -7.43 -0.76
C PHE A 99 6.77 -6.36 -0.26
N TYR A 100 6.62 -5.89 0.99
CA TYR A 100 7.62 -5.02 1.60
C TYR A 100 8.98 -5.71 1.74
N HIS A 101 9.02 -6.95 2.20
CA HIS A 101 10.27 -7.70 2.31
C HIS A 101 10.90 -7.99 0.94
N LEU A 102 10.08 -8.33 -0.05
CA LEU A 102 10.54 -8.51 -1.44
C LEU A 102 11.14 -7.21 -1.98
N MET A 103 10.46 -6.07 -1.83
CA MET A 103 10.97 -4.75 -2.20
C MET A 103 12.35 -4.48 -1.59
N ARG A 104 12.54 -4.80 -0.31
CA ARG A 104 13.83 -4.64 0.39
C ARG A 104 14.90 -5.59 -0.13
N LYS A 105 14.53 -6.83 -0.42
CA LYS A 105 15.44 -7.86 -0.96
C LYS A 105 15.98 -7.46 -2.32
N GLU A 106 15.14 -6.87 -3.16
CA GLU A 106 15.51 -6.32 -4.48
C GLU A 106 16.25 -4.97 -4.39
N GLY A 107 16.61 -4.52 -3.19
CA GLY A 107 17.43 -3.32 -2.98
C GLY A 107 16.68 -1.99 -2.97
N PHE A 108 15.35 -1.99 -3.08
CA PHE A 108 14.56 -0.75 -3.01
C PHE A 108 14.39 -0.28 -1.56
N LEU A 109 14.59 1.02 -1.34
CA LEU A 109 14.37 1.65 -0.04
C LEU A 109 12.92 2.11 0.13
N PRO A 110 12.25 1.80 1.26
CA PRO A 110 10.92 2.28 1.56
C PRO A 110 10.92 3.81 1.65
N ASN A 111 9.83 4.43 1.22
CA ASN A 111 9.68 5.87 1.23
C ASN A 111 8.37 6.31 1.89
N ARG A 112 8.08 7.62 1.84
CA ARG A 112 6.82 8.20 2.38
C ARG A 112 5.53 7.58 1.84
N PHE A 113 5.57 6.90 0.69
CA PHE A 113 4.44 6.18 0.11
C PHE A 113 4.41 4.70 0.47
N THR A 114 5.48 4.15 1.06
CA THR A 114 5.57 2.78 1.54
C THR A 114 5.22 2.70 3.03
N PHE A 115 5.89 3.53 3.85
CA PHE A 115 5.82 3.46 5.31
C PHE A 115 4.40 3.48 5.89
N PRO A 116 3.49 4.39 5.49
CA PRO A 116 2.16 4.44 6.10
C PRO A 116 1.37 3.13 5.95
N PHE A 117 1.50 2.45 4.80
CA PHE A 117 0.78 1.21 4.54
C PHE A 117 1.38 0.02 5.28
N VAL A 118 2.72 -0.10 5.30
CA VAL A 118 3.37 -1.20 6.03
C VAL A 118 3.18 -1.02 7.54
N LEU A 119 3.24 0.21 8.07
CA LEU A 119 2.91 0.50 9.46
C LEU A 119 1.46 0.16 9.80
N LYS A 120 0.52 0.46 8.90
CA LYS A 120 -0.88 0.03 9.04
C LYS A 120 -0.98 -1.49 9.08
N ALA A 121 -0.30 -2.21 8.19
CA ALA A 121 -0.28 -3.68 8.22
C ALA A 121 0.27 -4.22 9.55
N CYS A 122 1.39 -3.68 10.04
CA CYS A 122 1.97 -4.05 11.34
C CYS A 122 0.98 -3.78 12.49
N SER A 123 0.32 -2.61 12.50
CA SER A 123 -0.70 -2.25 13.49
C SER A 123 -1.88 -3.24 13.49
N ARG A 124 -2.34 -3.67 12.30
CA ARG A 124 -3.46 -4.62 12.16
C ARG A 124 -3.09 -6.04 12.57
N LEU A 125 -1.83 -6.41 12.42
CA LEU A 125 -1.28 -7.70 12.84
C LEU A 125 -0.71 -7.70 14.25
N SER A 126 -0.71 -6.54 14.93
CA SER A 126 -0.02 -6.33 16.21
C SER A 126 1.47 -6.71 16.18
N ASP A 127 2.11 -6.58 15.01
CA ASP A 127 3.54 -6.87 14.83
C ASP A 127 4.40 -5.69 15.30
N TYR A 128 4.61 -5.64 16.61
CA TYR A 128 5.45 -4.64 17.25
C TYR A 128 6.90 -4.69 16.77
N GLN A 129 7.46 -5.88 16.55
CA GLN A 129 8.88 -6.04 16.24
C GLN A 129 9.23 -5.45 14.88
N LEU A 130 8.44 -5.74 13.85
CA LEU A 130 8.61 -5.11 12.54
C LEU A 130 8.32 -3.62 12.62
N GLY A 131 7.29 -3.24 13.38
CA GLY A 131 6.92 -1.84 13.61
C GLY A 131 8.05 -0.96 14.16
N VAL A 132 8.78 -1.43 15.17
CA VAL A 132 9.94 -0.72 15.75
C VAL A 132 11.07 -0.59 14.72
N LYS A 133 11.37 -1.67 13.97
CA LYS A 133 12.36 -1.62 12.89
C LYS A 133 11.98 -0.59 11.82
N LEU A 134 10.70 -0.50 11.48
CA LEU A 134 10.18 0.51 10.56
C LEU A 134 10.32 1.92 11.13
N HIS A 135 10.03 2.14 12.42
CA HIS A 135 10.23 3.45 13.03
C HIS A 135 11.70 3.89 12.97
N THR A 136 12.65 3.00 13.29
CA THR A 136 14.09 3.32 13.14
C THR A 136 14.44 3.67 11.69
N LEU A 137 13.87 2.96 10.71
CA LEU A 137 14.08 3.27 9.29
C LEU A 137 13.47 4.61 8.87
N VAL A 138 12.29 4.96 9.39
CA VAL A 138 11.66 6.26 9.17
C VAL A 138 12.57 7.40 9.65
N VAL A 139 13.17 7.24 10.83
CA VAL A 139 14.14 8.19 11.38
C VAL A 139 15.36 8.31 10.48
N LYS A 140 16.00 7.19 10.15
CA LYS A 140 17.21 7.17 9.30
C LYS A 140 16.97 7.72 7.90
N ALA A 141 15.77 7.51 7.33
CA ALA A 141 15.41 7.97 6.00
C ALA A 141 14.85 9.41 5.96
N GLY A 142 14.77 10.10 7.11
CA GLY A 142 14.33 11.50 7.16
C GLY A 142 12.82 11.70 6.97
N PHE A 143 12.00 10.68 7.17
CA PHE A 143 10.54 10.77 7.00
C PHE A 143 9.79 11.07 8.31
N VAL A 144 10.50 11.41 9.38
CA VAL A 144 9.91 11.67 10.71
C VAL A 144 8.86 12.78 10.65
N CYS A 145 9.07 13.86 9.89
CA CYS A 145 8.11 14.96 9.82
C CYS A 145 6.86 14.65 8.96
N ASN A 146 6.79 13.49 8.32
CA ASN A 146 5.65 13.17 7.47
C ASN A 146 4.42 12.76 8.31
N VAL A 147 3.35 13.54 8.22
CA VAL A 147 2.11 13.35 9.01
C VAL A 147 1.49 11.96 8.82
N PHE A 148 1.50 11.41 7.60
CA PHE A 148 0.95 10.07 7.33
C PHE A 148 1.80 8.98 7.98
N VAL A 149 3.13 9.14 7.96
CA VAL A 149 4.05 8.20 8.63
C VAL A 149 3.88 8.27 10.15
N LYS A 150 3.83 9.48 10.74
CA LYS A 150 3.56 9.65 12.18
C LYS A 150 2.21 9.04 12.58
N THR A 151 1.16 9.29 11.81
CA THR A 151 -0.17 8.68 12.04
C THR A 151 -0.08 7.15 12.06
N GLY A 152 0.64 6.55 11.10
CA GLY A 152 0.88 5.11 11.07
C GLY A 152 1.63 4.59 12.31
N LEU A 153 2.62 5.33 12.79
CA LEU A 153 3.38 5.01 14.01
C LEU A 153 2.50 5.08 15.28
N VAL A 154 1.64 6.10 15.39
CA VAL A 154 0.66 6.21 16.49
C VAL A 154 -0.26 4.99 16.49
N CYS A 155 -0.84 4.64 15.33
CA CYS A 155 -1.70 3.46 15.19
C CYS A 155 -0.98 2.16 15.57
N LEU A 156 0.28 2.00 15.13
CA LEU A 156 1.11 0.84 15.48
C LEU A 156 1.28 0.72 16.99
N TYR A 157 1.81 1.76 17.64
CA TYR A 157 2.12 1.70 19.06
C TYR A 157 0.85 1.55 19.91
N ALA A 158 -0.22 2.25 19.55
CA ALA A 158 -1.50 2.15 20.25
C ALA A 158 -2.07 0.73 20.16
N LYS A 159 -2.08 0.13 18.96
CA LYS A 159 -2.61 -1.24 18.79
C LYS A 159 -1.74 -2.33 19.37
N CYS A 160 -0.44 -2.10 19.51
CA CYS A 160 0.46 -3.01 20.21
C CYS A 160 0.47 -2.80 21.73
N GLY A 161 -0.33 -1.88 22.28
CA GLY A 161 -0.41 -1.62 23.73
C GLY A 161 0.68 -0.69 24.29
N TYR A 162 1.56 -0.13 23.46
CA TYR A 162 2.65 0.76 23.88
C TYR A 162 2.20 2.23 23.90
N LEU A 163 1.22 2.55 24.76
CA LEU A 163 0.54 3.84 24.76
C LEU A 163 1.46 5.03 25.03
N GLU A 164 2.47 4.89 25.87
CA GLU A 164 3.48 5.94 26.10
C GLU A 164 4.25 6.29 24.82
N SER A 165 4.60 5.29 24.01
CA SER A 165 5.26 5.51 22.73
C SER A 165 4.29 6.12 21.71
N ALA A 166 3.04 5.66 21.70
CA ALA A 166 1.99 6.23 20.85
C ALA A 166 1.77 7.72 21.18
N ARG A 167 1.71 8.06 22.46
CA ARG A 167 1.53 9.43 22.96
C ARG A 167 2.68 10.33 22.56
N LYS A 168 3.93 9.90 22.74
CA LYS A 168 5.13 10.65 22.33
C LYS A 168 5.07 11.00 20.85
N VAL A 169 4.85 10.01 19.98
CA VAL A 169 4.77 10.24 18.53
C VAL A 169 3.59 11.17 18.17
N PHE A 170 2.45 11.01 18.85
CA PHE A 170 1.26 11.83 18.65
C PHE A 170 1.49 13.31 19.01
N ASP A 171 2.21 13.58 20.10
CA ASP A 171 2.51 14.94 20.54
C ASP A 171 3.36 15.70 19.52
N GLU A 172 4.25 14.99 18.81
CA GLU A 172 5.08 15.58 17.76
C GLU A 172 4.34 15.79 16.42
N ILE A 173 3.05 15.45 16.31
CA ILE A 173 2.26 15.76 15.11
C ILE A 173 1.79 17.23 15.20
N PRO A 174 2.23 18.11 14.28
CA PRO A 174 1.88 19.53 14.33
C PRO A 174 0.38 19.75 14.11
N GLU A 175 -0.19 19.07 13.12
CA GLU A 175 -1.62 19.08 12.81
C GLU A 175 -2.18 17.67 12.98
N LYS A 176 -2.76 17.42 14.16
CA LYS A 176 -3.36 16.13 14.50
C LYS A 176 -4.59 15.89 13.63
N ASN A 177 -4.67 14.71 13.02
CA ASN A 177 -5.84 14.31 12.23
C ASN A 177 -6.75 13.36 13.03
N VAL A 178 -7.99 13.23 12.58
CA VAL A 178 -9.00 12.36 13.21
C VAL A 178 -8.48 10.94 13.43
N VAL A 179 -7.74 10.39 12.46
CA VAL A 179 -7.20 9.02 12.53
C VAL A 179 -6.20 8.87 13.67
N SER A 180 -5.29 9.83 13.85
CA SER A 180 -4.30 9.80 14.93
C SER A 180 -4.95 9.94 16.31
N CYS A 181 -5.98 10.78 16.43
CA CYS A 181 -6.72 10.95 17.68
C CYS A 181 -7.52 9.70 18.04
N THR A 182 -8.27 9.14 17.08
CA THR A 182 -9.09 7.94 17.32
C THR A 182 -8.23 6.74 17.65
N ALA A 183 -7.08 6.59 16.99
CA ALA A 183 -6.13 5.52 17.30
C ALA A 183 -5.64 5.57 18.75
N LEU A 184 -5.28 6.76 19.25
CA LEU A 184 -4.80 6.93 20.62
C LEU A 184 -5.91 6.68 21.64
N ILE A 185 -7.11 7.23 21.42
CA ILE A 185 -8.28 7.03 22.30
C ILE A 185 -8.66 5.55 22.35
N SER A 186 -8.76 4.88 21.20
CA SER A 186 -9.05 3.45 21.15
C SER A 186 -7.99 2.63 21.90
N GLY A 187 -6.71 2.98 21.79
CA GLY A 187 -5.65 2.33 22.55
C GLY A 187 -5.84 2.44 24.07
N TYR A 188 -6.18 3.62 24.59
CA TYR A 188 -6.46 3.81 26.03
C TYR A 188 -7.69 3.01 26.49
N ILE A 189 -8.74 2.94 25.68
CA ILE A 189 -9.94 2.14 25.99
C ILE A 189 -9.59 0.65 26.02
N ASP A 190 -8.82 0.17 25.03
CA ASP A 190 -8.42 -1.23 24.92
C ASP A 190 -7.60 -1.65 26.16
N VAL A 191 -6.66 -0.83 26.63
CA VAL A 191 -5.90 -1.09 27.87
C VAL A 191 -6.77 -0.96 29.13
N GLY A 192 -7.64 0.04 29.21
CA GLY A 192 -8.54 0.21 30.35
C GLY A 192 -9.48 -0.98 30.56
N ARG A 193 -9.87 -1.67 29.49
CA ARG A 193 -10.62 -2.94 29.54
C ARG A 193 -9.77 -4.12 30.01
N LEU A 194 -8.46 -4.12 29.75
CA LEU A 194 -7.55 -5.19 30.17
C LEU A 194 -7.17 -5.09 31.65
N VAL A 195 -7.12 -3.88 32.21
CA VAL A 195 -6.76 -3.65 33.63
C VAL A 195 -7.98 -3.67 34.55
N GLY A 196 -9.19 -3.57 34.00
CA GLY A 196 -10.44 -3.61 34.75
C GLY A 196 -11.04 -5.01 34.87
N LEU A 197 -10.38 -5.93 35.59
CA LEU A 197 -10.95 -7.10 36.29
C LEU A 197 -10.00 -7.55 37.41
#